data_AF-A0A7Y8LMQ8-F1
#
_entry.id   AF-A0A7Y8LMQ8-F1
#
_cell.length_a   1.000
_cell.length_b   1.000
_cell.length_c   1.000
_cell.angle_alpha   90.00
_cell.angle_beta   90.00
_cell.angle_gamma   90.00
#
_symmetry.space_group_name_H-M   'P 1'
#
loop_
_entity.id
_entity.type
_entity.pdbx_description
1 polymer ?
#
loop_
_entity_poly.entity_id
_entity_poly.type
_entity_poly.pdbx_seq_one_letter_code
_entity_poly.pdbx_strand_id
1 'polypeptide(L)'
;MKNINPNSLSVAFKNKELCTRSGTCVAVCPEDALFIGKDFYPEIIPEKCTECGLCANVCPGESVNFKELTQITFGHENVDDSFDGNVIKTFVGYSTDDKIRGGGAGGGVITGILWDLLKRKIVDGCIVTRMNPKQPYYGEVFIARTYEELLQSQQSKYIVIPVNAILKEIERLPGKFAMAALPCQIHGFRLLQKLDHPITKKIEVVIGLFCAAAMEPFVAIEMMEMRKVNHKEIINFNFRD
;
A
#
# COMPACT_ATOMS: atom_id res chain seq x y z
N MET A 1 27.10 7.40 -17.53
CA MET A 1 25.76 7.11 -16.99
C MET A 1 24.77 7.21 -18.13
N LYS A 2 23.87 6.23 -18.27
CA LYS A 2 22.81 6.28 -19.28
C LYS A 2 21.89 7.47 -18.97
N ASN A 3 21.67 8.35 -19.95
CA ASN A 3 20.73 9.44 -19.80
C ASN A 3 19.32 8.92 -20.12
N ILE A 4 18.38 9.08 -19.20
CA ILE A 4 17.00 8.57 -19.31
C ILE A 4 16.07 9.75 -19.49
N ASN A 5 15.15 9.68 -20.45
CA ASN A 5 14.11 10.67 -20.63
C ASN A 5 13.12 10.63 -19.45
N PRO A 6 13.05 11.67 -18.60
CA PRO A 6 12.16 11.67 -17.43
C PRO A 6 10.67 11.57 -17.79
N ASN A 7 10.29 11.96 -19.02
CA ASN A 7 8.91 11.86 -19.50
C ASN A 7 8.47 10.42 -19.75
N SER A 8 9.41 9.48 -19.87
CA SER A 8 9.12 8.04 -19.96
C SER A 8 8.92 7.38 -18.58
N LEU A 9 9.12 8.14 -17.49
CA LEU A 9 9.06 7.64 -16.13
C LEU A 9 7.83 8.16 -15.38
N SER A 10 7.52 7.52 -14.25
CA SER A 10 6.47 7.98 -13.33
C SER A 10 6.73 9.40 -12.81
N VAL A 11 5.69 10.08 -12.32
CA VAL A 11 5.80 11.45 -11.78
C VAL A 11 6.93 11.63 -10.77
N ALA A 12 7.33 10.59 -10.03
CA ALA A 12 8.42 10.64 -9.07
C ALA A 12 9.74 11.21 -9.63
N PHE A 13 9.98 11.06 -10.94
CA PHE A 13 11.22 11.48 -11.61
C PHE A 13 11.08 12.79 -12.41
N LYS A 14 9.88 13.39 -12.45
CA LYS A 14 9.61 14.65 -13.19
C LYS A 14 8.95 15.72 -12.32
N ASN A 15 8.08 15.32 -11.39
CA ASN A 15 7.45 16.17 -10.40
C ASN A 15 7.24 15.37 -9.10
N LYS A 16 8.26 15.42 -8.24
CA LYS A 16 8.34 14.63 -7.00
C LYS A 16 7.17 14.91 -6.05
N GLU A 17 6.63 16.12 -6.05
CA GLU A 17 5.51 16.55 -5.18
C GLU A 17 4.19 15.85 -5.49
N LEU A 18 3.99 15.40 -6.73
CA LEU A 18 2.81 14.63 -7.13
C LEU A 18 2.92 13.14 -6.81
N CYS A 19 4.09 12.68 -6.37
CA CYS A 19 4.30 11.27 -6.08
C CYS A 19 3.63 10.87 -4.77
N THR A 20 2.65 9.98 -4.86
CA THR A 20 1.98 9.38 -3.70
C THR A 20 2.79 8.29 -2.99
N ARG A 21 4.01 8.00 -3.49
CA ARG A 21 4.92 6.94 -3.01
C ARG A 21 4.22 5.59 -2.83
N SER A 22 3.29 5.25 -3.73
CA SER A 22 2.54 3.98 -3.64
C SER A 22 3.42 2.74 -3.83
N GLY A 23 4.52 2.86 -4.58
CA GLY A 23 5.42 1.74 -4.93
C GLY A 23 5.03 0.96 -6.19
N THR A 24 3.95 1.35 -6.88
CA THR A 24 3.46 0.61 -8.08
C THR A 24 4.46 0.61 -9.22
N CYS A 25 5.21 1.70 -9.38
CA CYS A 25 6.28 1.82 -10.39
C CYS A 25 7.41 0.80 -10.18
N VAL A 26 7.74 0.48 -8.91
CA VAL A 26 8.68 -0.59 -8.57
C VAL A 26 8.09 -1.95 -8.92
N ALA A 27 6.82 -2.18 -8.58
CA ALA A 27 6.16 -3.46 -8.84
C ALA A 27 6.07 -3.83 -10.32
N VAL A 28 5.74 -2.87 -11.18
CA VAL A 28 5.54 -3.11 -12.62
C VAL A 28 6.85 -3.24 -13.41
N CYS A 29 7.99 -2.82 -12.84
CA CYS A 29 9.24 -2.76 -13.58
C CYS A 29 9.76 -4.17 -13.89
N PRO A 30 9.85 -4.59 -15.16
CA PRO A 30 10.33 -5.94 -15.50
C PRO A 30 11.84 -6.08 -15.29
N GLU A 31 12.61 -5.01 -15.47
CA GLU A 31 14.08 -5.00 -15.45
C GLU A 31 14.69 -4.86 -14.05
N ASP A 32 13.86 -4.75 -13.00
CA ASP A 32 14.31 -4.43 -11.64
C ASP A 32 15.21 -3.17 -11.62
N ALA A 33 14.84 -2.18 -12.44
CA ALA A 33 15.53 -0.90 -12.57
C ALA A 33 15.07 0.12 -11.51
N LEU A 34 13.96 -0.15 -10.81
CA LEU A 34 13.38 0.73 -9.80
C LEU A 34 13.36 0.03 -8.44
N PHE A 35 13.65 0.77 -7.38
CA PHE A 35 13.59 0.28 -5.99
C PHE A 35 13.15 1.41 -5.05
N ILE A 36 12.75 1.09 -3.82
CA ILE A 36 12.38 2.11 -2.82
C ILE A 36 13.66 2.64 -2.15
N GLY A 37 13.88 3.93 -2.30
CA GLY A 37 14.99 4.68 -1.70
C GLY A 37 14.80 4.94 -0.21
N LYS A 38 15.80 5.60 0.39
CA LYS A 38 15.82 5.85 1.84
C LYS A 38 14.69 6.78 2.29
N ASP A 39 14.30 7.73 1.44
CA ASP A 39 13.21 8.69 1.62
C ASP A 39 11.83 8.15 1.20
N PHE A 40 11.76 6.83 0.96
CA PHE A 40 10.57 6.11 0.52
C PHE A 40 10.04 6.54 -0.85
N TYR A 41 10.80 7.34 -1.61
CA TYR A 41 10.56 7.56 -3.01
C TYR A 41 11.17 6.42 -3.85
N PRO A 42 10.66 6.17 -5.07
CA PRO A 42 11.33 5.27 -5.98
C PRO A 42 12.64 5.91 -6.48
N GLU A 43 13.72 5.14 -6.43
CA GLU A 43 15.01 5.44 -7.04
C GLU A 43 15.22 4.54 -8.26
N ILE A 44 16.08 4.96 -9.19
CA ILE A 44 16.32 4.29 -10.47
C ILE A 44 17.79 3.87 -10.62
N ILE A 45 18.01 2.68 -11.18
CA ILE A 45 19.30 2.18 -11.65
C ILE A 45 19.37 2.44 -13.16
N PRO A 46 20.06 3.50 -13.62
CA PRO A 46 19.94 3.95 -15.01
C PRO A 46 20.31 2.87 -16.05
N GLU A 47 21.29 2.03 -15.72
CA GLU A 47 21.84 1.01 -16.61
C GLU A 47 20.83 -0.11 -16.93
N LYS A 48 19.84 -0.33 -16.06
CA LYS A 48 18.80 -1.34 -16.26
C LYS A 48 17.53 -0.79 -16.93
N CYS A 49 17.31 0.51 -16.90
CA CYS A 49 16.07 1.08 -17.41
C CYS A 49 16.01 1.00 -18.93
N THR A 50 14.90 0.54 -19.48
CA THR A 50 14.65 0.45 -20.93
C THR A 50 13.77 1.56 -21.49
N GLU A 51 13.36 2.54 -20.66
CA GLU A 51 12.46 3.64 -21.06
C GLU A 51 11.11 3.16 -21.61
N CYS A 52 10.65 1.98 -21.18
CA CYS A 52 9.44 1.34 -21.68
C CYS A 52 8.11 2.02 -21.29
N GLY A 53 8.11 3.02 -20.39
CA GLY A 53 6.90 3.76 -20.02
C GLY A 53 5.96 3.07 -19.01
N LEU A 54 6.16 1.80 -18.68
CA LEU A 54 5.24 1.04 -17.81
C LEU A 54 5.03 1.68 -16.44
N CYS A 55 6.11 2.21 -15.84
CA CYS A 55 6.03 2.88 -14.53
C CYS A 55 5.20 4.17 -14.55
N ALA A 56 5.14 4.88 -15.69
CA ALA A 56 4.28 6.04 -15.89
C ALA A 56 2.80 5.61 -16.02
N ASN A 57 2.54 4.55 -16.81
CA ASN A 57 1.19 4.04 -17.07
C ASN A 57 0.44 3.57 -15.82
N VAL A 58 1.16 3.12 -14.79
CA VAL A 58 0.57 2.66 -13.52
C VAL A 58 0.67 3.69 -12.40
N CYS A 59 1.10 4.92 -12.70
CA CYS A 59 1.35 5.92 -11.68
C CYS A 59 0.05 6.64 -11.27
N PRO A 60 -0.46 6.45 -10.04
CA PRO A 60 -1.68 7.13 -9.60
C PRO A 60 -1.49 8.63 -9.36
N GLY A 61 -0.24 9.12 -9.29
CA GLY A 61 0.07 10.55 -9.19
C GLY A 61 0.11 11.25 -10.55
N GLU A 62 0.18 10.50 -11.65
CA GLU A 62 0.13 11.05 -13.01
C GLU A 62 -1.29 11.46 -13.37
N SER A 63 -2.19 10.49 -13.35
CA SER A 63 -3.60 10.70 -13.64
C SER A 63 -4.40 9.51 -13.12
N VAL A 64 -5.65 9.78 -12.77
CA VAL A 64 -6.64 8.77 -12.42
C VAL A 64 -7.92 9.11 -13.16
N ASN A 65 -8.38 8.18 -13.99
CA ASN A 65 -9.68 8.30 -14.66
C ASN A 65 -10.71 7.45 -13.90
N PHE A 66 -11.63 8.11 -13.21
CA PHE A 66 -12.64 7.42 -12.39
C PHE A 66 -13.62 6.57 -13.21
N LYS A 67 -13.91 6.91 -14.47
CA LYS A 67 -14.72 6.06 -15.34
C LYS A 67 -14.02 4.74 -15.62
N GLU A 68 -12.73 4.79 -15.97
CA GLU A 68 -11.93 3.59 -16.22
C GLU A 68 -11.76 2.76 -14.95
N LEU A 69 -11.48 3.40 -13.80
CA LEU A 69 -11.39 2.69 -12.52
C LEU A 69 -12.70 1.99 -12.15
N THR A 70 -13.84 2.63 -12.43
CA THR A 70 -15.17 2.05 -12.23
C THR A 70 -15.35 0.83 -13.12
N GLN A 71 -14.97 0.92 -14.41
CA GLN A 71 -15.07 -0.20 -15.34
C GLN A 71 -14.21 -1.39 -14.89
N ILE A 72 -12.96 -1.14 -14.49
CA ILE A 72 -12.03 -2.19 -14.03
C ILE A 72 -12.53 -2.84 -12.73
N THR A 73 -13.16 -2.07 -11.84
CA THR A 73 -13.52 -2.53 -10.49
C THR A 73 -14.92 -3.15 -10.43
N PHE A 74 -15.90 -2.58 -11.12
CA PHE A 74 -17.32 -2.91 -11.01
C PHE A 74 -17.94 -3.42 -12.32
N GLY A 75 -17.20 -3.36 -13.44
CA GLY A 75 -17.66 -3.84 -14.74
C GLY A 75 -18.57 -2.90 -15.51
N HIS A 76 -18.70 -1.64 -15.09
CA HIS A 76 -19.47 -0.60 -15.78
C HIS A 76 -18.79 0.78 -15.71
N GLU A 77 -19.20 1.73 -16.54
CA GLU A 77 -18.65 3.10 -16.57
C GLU A 77 -19.48 4.13 -15.78
N ASN A 78 -20.59 3.72 -15.15
CA ASN A 78 -21.42 4.61 -14.33
C ASN A 78 -20.66 5.04 -13.07
N VAL A 79 -20.06 6.23 -13.12
CA VAL A 79 -19.45 6.86 -11.95
C VAL A 79 -20.55 7.39 -11.05
N ASP A 80 -20.47 7.06 -9.76
CA ASP A 80 -21.29 7.65 -8.73
C ASP A 80 -20.53 8.85 -8.16
N ASP A 81 -21.09 10.05 -8.35
CA ASP A 81 -20.51 11.32 -7.91
C ASP A 81 -20.80 11.65 -6.44
N SER A 82 -21.47 10.74 -5.71
CA SER A 82 -21.63 10.87 -4.26
C SER A 82 -20.31 10.69 -3.51
N PHE A 83 -20.28 11.12 -2.26
CA PHE A 83 -19.10 11.04 -1.41
C PHE A 83 -18.58 9.61 -1.24
N ASP A 84 -19.49 8.63 -1.17
CA ASP A 84 -19.15 7.23 -0.92
C ASP A 84 -18.79 6.45 -2.20
N GLY A 85 -19.11 6.99 -3.37
CA GLY A 85 -18.92 6.35 -4.66
C GLY A 85 -19.84 5.14 -4.87
N ASN A 86 -19.41 4.17 -5.69
CA ASN A 86 -20.20 2.98 -6.02
C ASN A 86 -20.33 2.03 -4.81
N VAL A 87 -21.46 2.13 -4.09
CA VAL A 87 -21.73 1.37 -2.86
C VAL A 87 -23.00 0.53 -2.99
N ILE A 88 -22.87 -0.76 -2.66
CA ILE A 88 -24.03 -1.67 -2.60
C ILE A 88 -24.81 -1.46 -1.30
N LYS A 89 -24.12 -1.44 -0.15
CA LYS A 89 -24.69 -1.22 1.20
C LYS A 89 -23.63 -0.71 2.16
N THR A 90 -24.08 0.04 3.17
CA THR A 90 -23.24 0.54 4.27
C THR A 90 -23.72 -0.05 5.59
N PHE A 91 -22.77 -0.47 6.44
CA PHE A 91 -23.04 -1.04 7.75
C PHE A 91 -22.11 -0.43 8.80
N VAL A 92 -22.55 -0.46 10.06
CA VAL A 92 -21.73 -0.13 11.22
C VAL A 92 -21.53 -1.40 12.03
N GLY A 93 -20.28 -1.72 12.36
CA GLY A 93 -19.96 -2.93 13.10
C GLY A 93 -18.56 -2.90 13.69
N TYR A 94 -18.27 -3.90 14.51
CA TYR A 94 -16.98 -4.13 15.13
C TYR A 94 -16.72 -5.64 15.24
N SER A 95 -15.45 -6.01 15.40
CA SER A 95 -15.04 -7.40 15.58
C SER A 95 -15.55 -7.94 16.92
N THR A 96 -16.11 -9.14 16.90
CA THR A 96 -16.50 -9.86 18.13
C THR A 96 -15.31 -10.51 18.84
N ASP A 97 -14.11 -10.44 18.26
CA ASP A 97 -12.86 -10.85 18.89
C ASP A 97 -12.26 -9.67 19.66
N ASP A 98 -12.06 -9.86 20.97
CA ASP A 98 -11.63 -8.79 21.89
C ASP A 98 -10.23 -8.25 21.58
N LYS A 99 -9.29 -9.08 21.12
CA LYS A 99 -7.93 -8.62 20.78
C LYS A 99 -7.96 -7.85 19.46
N ILE A 100 -8.71 -8.34 18.48
CA ILE A 100 -8.88 -7.65 17.20
C ILE A 100 -9.57 -6.30 17.39
N ARG A 101 -10.62 -6.27 18.21
CA ARG A 101 -11.37 -5.05 18.54
C ARG A 101 -10.50 -4.08 19.33
N GLY A 102 -9.89 -4.55 20.42
CA GLY A 102 -9.10 -3.72 21.33
C GLY A 102 -7.86 -3.11 20.69
N GLY A 103 -7.20 -3.83 19.78
CA GLY A 103 -6.02 -3.30 19.07
C GLY A 103 -6.33 -2.48 17.83
N GLY A 104 -7.58 -2.46 17.34
CA GLY A 104 -7.94 -1.76 16.11
C GLY A 104 -7.94 -0.23 16.26
N ALA A 105 -7.70 0.50 15.16
CA ALA A 105 -7.87 1.97 15.12
C ALA A 105 -9.33 2.45 15.32
N GLY A 106 -10.26 1.51 15.48
CA GLY A 106 -11.70 1.65 15.51
C GLY A 106 -12.30 0.28 15.87
N GLY A 107 -13.32 -0.19 15.16
CA GLY A 107 -13.97 -1.48 15.47
C GLY A 107 -13.17 -2.75 15.17
N GLY A 108 -11.92 -2.68 14.69
CA GLY A 108 -11.14 -3.87 14.31
C GLY A 108 -11.68 -4.64 13.10
N VAL A 109 -12.60 -4.03 12.33
CA VAL A 109 -13.33 -4.69 11.22
C VAL A 109 -12.39 -5.22 10.15
N ILE A 110 -11.41 -4.43 9.73
CA ILE A 110 -10.48 -4.80 8.65
C ILE A 110 -9.66 -6.03 9.03
N THR A 111 -9.05 -6.01 10.21
CA THR A 111 -8.29 -7.14 10.74
C THR A 111 -9.17 -8.38 10.94
N GLY A 112 -10.42 -8.19 11.39
CA GLY A 112 -11.41 -9.28 11.51
C GLY A 112 -11.76 -9.94 10.18
N ILE A 113 -11.99 -9.14 9.12
CA ILE A 113 -12.24 -9.65 7.77
C ILE A 113 -11.01 -10.40 7.24
N LEU A 114 -9.82 -9.81 7.36
CA LEU A 114 -8.58 -10.46 6.92
C LEU A 114 -8.33 -11.79 7.65
N TRP A 115 -8.63 -11.83 8.95
CA TRP A 115 -8.53 -13.06 9.72
C TRP A 115 -9.52 -14.13 9.25
N ASP A 116 -10.78 -13.75 8.96
CA ASP A 116 -11.76 -14.69 8.40
C ASP A 116 -11.30 -15.28 7.06
N LEU A 117 -10.71 -14.44 6.19
CA LEU A 117 -10.17 -14.87 4.89
C LEU A 117 -9.05 -15.91 5.04
N LEU A 118 -8.11 -15.69 5.97
CA LEU A 118 -7.04 -16.65 6.27
C LEU A 118 -7.59 -17.93 6.90
N LYS A 119 -8.45 -17.79 7.93
CA LYS A 119 -9.04 -18.92 8.67
C LYS A 119 -9.83 -19.85 7.76
N ARG A 120 -10.56 -19.29 6.79
CA ARG A 120 -11.34 -20.03 5.79
C ARG A 120 -10.51 -20.47 4.57
N LYS A 121 -9.22 -20.15 4.53
CA LYS A 121 -8.30 -20.47 3.42
C LYS A 121 -8.77 -19.91 2.08
N ILE A 122 -9.43 -18.75 2.09
CA ILE A 122 -9.77 -18.00 0.87
C ILE A 122 -8.49 -17.37 0.30
N VAL A 123 -7.57 -16.96 1.20
CA VAL A 123 -6.24 -16.45 0.87
C VAL A 123 -5.19 -17.14 1.75
N ASP A 124 -3.96 -17.17 1.26
CA ASP A 124 -2.80 -17.74 1.94
C ASP A 124 -2.00 -16.68 2.71
N GLY A 125 -2.25 -15.40 2.44
CA GLY A 125 -1.59 -14.27 3.10
C GLY A 125 -2.33 -12.95 2.93
N CYS A 126 -2.05 -12.01 3.82
CA CYS A 126 -2.61 -10.67 3.80
C CYS A 126 -1.47 -9.64 3.70
N ILE A 127 -1.47 -8.83 2.65
CA ILE A 127 -0.57 -7.70 2.47
C ILE A 127 -1.11 -6.55 3.33
N VAL A 128 -0.39 -6.25 4.40
CA VAL A 128 -0.76 -5.27 5.44
C VAL A 128 0.47 -4.50 5.90
N THR A 129 0.30 -3.49 6.76
CA THR A 129 1.40 -2.69 7.28
C THR A 129 1.56 -2.82 8.78
N ARG A 130 2.80 -2.74 9.27
CA ARG A 130 3.15 -2.67 10.69
C ARG A 130 4.20 -1.58 10.95
N MET A 131 4.40 -1.20 12.22
CA MET A 131 5.65 -0.53 12.60
C MET A 131 6.76 -1.58 12.58
N ASN A 132 7.94 -1.23 12.06
CA ASN A 132 9.02 -2.17 11.84
C ASN A 132 9.58 -2.67 13.19
N PRO A 133 9.59 -3.99 13.46
CA PRO A 133 10.02 -4.52 14.77
C PRO A 133 11.48 -4.24 15.15
N LYS A 134 12.34 -3.95 14.18
CA LYS A 134 13.77 -3.63 14.38
C LYS A 134 14.02 -2.12 14.43
N GLN A 135 13.20 -1.35 13.74
CA GLN A 135 13.26 0.11 13.65
C GLN A 135 11.86 0.67 13.85
N PRO A 136 11.32 0.63 15.08
CA PRO A 136 9.90 0.88 15.37
C PRO A 136 9.41 2.28 15.00
N TYR A 137 10.30 3.19 14.63
CA TYR A 137 9.98 4.51 14.09
C TYR A 137 9.72 4.54 12.59
N TYR A 138 9.90 3.43 11.87
CA TYR A 138 9.51 3.27 10.47
C TYR A 138 8.31 2.34 10.32
N GLY A 139 7.49 2.63 9.31
CA GLY A 139 6.44 1.74 8.86
C GLY A 139 6.96 0.82 7.76
N GLU A 140 6.50 -0.43 7.76
CA GLU A 140 6.79 -1.37 6.69
C GLU A 140 5.53 -2.09 6.23
N VAL A 141 5.55 -2.51 4.96
CA VAL A 141 4.60 -3.48 4.42
C VAL A 141 5.13 -4.88 4.66
N PHE A 142 4.25 -5.83 4.98
CA PHE A 142 4.60 -7.24 5.14
C PHE A 142 3.41 -8.14 4.80
N ILE A 143 3.65 -9.44 4.75
CA ILE A 143 2.63 -10.46 4.51
C ILE A 143 2.32 -11.15 5.83
N ALA A 144 1.12 -10.92 6.37
CA ALA A 144 0.61 -11.65 7.52
C ALA A 144 -0.07 -12.95 7.07
N ARG A 145 0.22 -14.06 7.74
CA ARG A 145 -0.33 -15.41 7.48
C ARG A 145 -0.93 -16.03 8.73
N THR A 146 -0.60 -15.50 9.92
CA THR A 146 -1.15 -15.95 11.19
C THR A 146 -2.00 -14.87 11.85
N TYR A 147 -2.77 -15.28 12.85
CA TYR A 147 -3.55 -14.38 13.68
C TYR A 147 -2.62 -13.37 14.40
N GLU A 148 -1.52 -13.84 14.97
CA GLU A 148 -0.53 -13.01 15.68
C GLU A 148 0.17 -12.01 14.76
N GLU A 149 0.44 -12.41 13.51
CA GLU A 149 0.98 -11.50 12.50
C GLU A 149 -0.05 -10.43 12.12
N LEU A 150 -1.32 -10.78 11.95
CA LEU A 150 -2.38 -9.79 11.71
C LEU A 150 -2.55 -8.80 12.86
N LEU A 151 -2.38 -9.23 14.12
CA LEU A 151 -2.43 -8.31 15.27
C LEU A 151 -1.33 -7.24 15.21
N GLN A 152 -0.15 -7.57 14.65
CA GLN A 152 0.92 -6.57 14.45
C GLN A 152 0.54 -5.49 13.42
N SER A 153 -0.46 -5.77 12.58
CA SER A 153 -0.92 -4.82 11.57
C SER A 153 -1.98 -3.84 12.07
N GLN A 154 -2.45 -3.99 13.31
CA GLN A 154 -3.49 -3.13 13.86
C GLN A 154 -3.00 -1.69 14.10
N GLN A 155 -3.94 -0.79 14.41
CA GLN A 155 -3.73 0.67 14.45
C GLN A 155 -3.38 1.31 13.11
N SER A 156 -3.65 2.62 13.03
CA SER A 156 -3.28 3.44 11.88
C SER A 156 -1.82 3.85 11.96
N LYS A 157 -1.07 3.66 10.88
CA LYS A 157 0.28 4.19 10.71
C LYS A 157 0.15 5.47 9.92
N TYR A 158 0.29 6.63 10.58
CA TYR A 158 0.09 7.93 9.94
C TYR A 158 1.31 8.40 9.15
N ILE A 159 2.03 7.46 8.54
CA ILE A 159 3.24 7.69 7.76
C ILE A 159 3.10 7.02 6.41
N VAL A 160 3.78 7.58 5.41
CA VAL A 160 3.82 7.00 4.08
C VAL A 160 4.56 5.66 4.10
N ILE A 161 3.89 4.61 3.60
CA ILE A 161 4.44 3.27 3.40
C ILE A 161 4.18 2.87 1.93
N PRO A 162 5.21 2.58 1.12
CA PRO A 162 5.08 2.14 -0.28
C PRO A 162 4.56 0.70 -0.43
N VAL A 163 3.30 0.47 -0.03
CA VAL A 163 2.69 -0.87 0.05
C VAL A 163 2.80 -1.65 -1.26
N ASN A 164 2.62 -1.02 -2.41
CA ASN A 164 2.62 -1.75 -3.68
C ASN A 164 4.02 -2.26 -4.07
N ALA A 165 5.11 -1.79 -3.46
CA ALA A 165 6.44 -2.29 -3.79
C ALA A 165 6.59 -3.80 -3.51
N ILE A 166 5.91 -4.31 -2.47
CA ILE A 166 5.94 -5.75 -2.11
C ILE A 166 5.35 -6.65 -3.18
N LEU A 167 4.53 -6.09 -4.08
CA LEU A 167 3.91 -6.84 -5.17
C LEU A 167 5.01 -7.59 -5.96
N LYS A 168 6.15 -6.98 -6.25
CA LYS A 168 7.25 -7.68 -6.95
C LYS A 168 7.67 -8.99 -6.27
N GLU A 169 7.63 -9.05 -4.95
CA GLU A 169 7.90 -10.27 -4.18
C GLU A 169 6.73 -11.27 -4.27
N ILE A 170 5.48 -10.80 -4.22
CA ILE A 170 4.26 -11.61 -4.39
C ILE A 170 4.26 -12.37 -5.71
N GLU A 171 4.79 -11.78 -6.79
CA GLU A 171 4.94 -12.45 -8.08
C GLU A 171 5.70 -13.78 -7.97
N ARG A 172 6.65 -13.90 -7.04
CA ARG A 172 7.48 -15.09 -6.83
C ARG A 172 6.91 -16.07 -5.81
N LEU A 173 5.90 -15.67 -5.03
CA LEU A 173 5.33 -16.50 -3.97
C LEU A 173 4.12 -17.32 -4.47
N PRO A 174 3.95 -18.57 -4.04
CA PRO A 174 2.72 -19.31 -4.31
C PRO A 174 1.55 -18.77 -3.47
N GLY A 175 0.34 -19.04 -3.95
CA GLY A 175 -0.90 -18.75 -3.22
C GLY A 175 -1.63 -17.49 -3.68
N LYS A 176 -2.72 -17.24 -2.97
CA LYS A 176 -3.61 -16.08 -3.14
C LYS A 176 -3.47 -15.14 -1.96
N PHE A 177 -3.65 -13.85 -2.20
CA PHE A 177 -3.44 -12.83 -1.19
C PHE A 177 -4.64 -11.88 -1.08
N ALA A 178 -4.91 -11.42 0.14
CA ALA A 178 -5.73 -10.23 0.37
C ALA A 178 -4.81 -9.03 0.57
N MET A 179 -5.28 -7.82 0.25
CA MET A 179 -4.52 -6.59 0.43
C MET A 179 -5.37 -5.54 1.12
N ALA A 180 -4.89 -4.96 2.23
CA ALA A 180 -5.47 -3.77 2.82
C ALA A 180 -4.61 -2.55 2.48
N ALA A 181 -5.21 -1.56 1.82
CA ALA A 181 -4.44 -0.48 1.20
C ALA A 181 -5.20 0.86 1.17
N LEU A 182 -4.43 1.94 1.06
CA LEU A 182 -4.94 3.30 0.93
C LEU A 182 -5.40 3.60 -0.52
N PRO A 183 -6.22 4.63 -0.76
CA PRO A 183 -6.81 4.90 -2.07
C PRO A 183 -5.77 5.05 -3.19
N CYS A 184 -4.68 5.80 -2.96
CA CYS A 184 -3.62 5.97 -3.96
C CYS A 184 -2.91 4.65 -4.32
N GLN A 185 -2.74 3.75 -3.36
CA GLN A 185 -2.17 2.41 -3.56
C GLN A 185 -3.13 1.54 -4.37
N ILE A 186 -4.43 1.59 -4.06
CA ILE A 186 -5.45 0.86 -4.81
C ILE A 186 -5.57 1.39 -6.24
N HIS A 187 -5.54 2.70 -6.46
CA HIS A 187 -5.54 3.28 -7.80
C HIS A 187 -4.37 2.75 -8.64
N GLY A 188 -3.15 2.76 -8.09
CA GLY A 188 -1.97 2.19 -8.76
C GLY A 188 -2.15 0.69 -9.06
N PHE A 189 -2.68 -0.07 -8.09
CA PHE A 189 -2.97 -1.49 -8.28
C PHE A 189 -4.03 -1.74 -9.37
N ARG A 190 -5.10 -0.95 -9.45
CA ARG A 190 -6.12 -1.06 -10.50
C ARG A 190 -5.58 -0.69 -11.88
N LEU A 191 -4.70 0.32 -11.97
CA LEU A 191 -3.98 0.64 -13.22
C LEU A 191 -3.06 -0.52 -13.64
N LEU A 192 -2.39 -1.16 -12.69
CA LEU A 192 -1.61 -2.37 -12.95
C LEU A 192 -2.50 -3.53 -13.43
N GLN A 193 -3.71 -3.68 -12.89
CA GLN A 193 -4.70 -4.64 -13.36
C GLN A 193 -5.17 -4.37 -14.79
N LYS A 194 -5.31 -3.10 -15.18
CA LYS A 194 -5.65 -2.71 -16.56
C LYS A 194 -4.64 -3.24 -17.58
N LEU A 195 -3.38 -3.40 -17.17
CA LEU A 195 -2.32 -3.98 -18.01
C LEU A 195 -2.34 -5.53 -18.06
N ASP A 196 -3.33 -6.16 -17.43
CA ASP A 196 -3.41 -7.62 -17.22
C ASP A 196 -2.13 -8.22 -16.62
N HIS A 197 -1.42 -7.46 -15.76
CA HIS A 197 -0.15 -7.91 -15.21
C HIS A 197 -0.37 -9.19 -14.37
N PRO A 198 0.36 -10.29 -14.60
CA PRO A 198 0.10 -11.60 -13.99
C PRO A 198 0.02 -11.58 -12.46
N ILE A 199 0.85 -10.73 -11.85
CA ILE A 199 0.86 -10.49 -10.42
C ILE A 199 -0.50 -10.17 -9.82
N THR A 200 -1.33 -9.42 -10.54
CA THR A 200 -2.61 -8.93 -10.02
C THR A 200 -3.62 -10.06 -9.86
N LYS A 201 -3.45 -11.15 -10.62
CA LYS A 201 -4.24 -12.39 -10.52
C LYS A 201 -3.98 -13.14 -9.21
N LYS A 202 -2.93 -12.79 -8.48
CA LYS A 202 -2.64 -13.33 -7.14
C LYS A 202 -3.39 -12.60 -6.01
N ILE A 203 -3.95 -11.42 -6.28
CA ILE A 203 -4.68 -10.65 -5.28
C ILE A 203 -6.17 -10.96 -5.43
N GLU A 204 -6.69 -11.80 -4.54
CA GLU A 204 -8.08 -12.26 -4.54
C GLU A 204 -9.02 -11.21 -3.95
N VAL A 205 -8.57 -10.50 -2.91
CA VAL A 205 -9.39 -9.52 -2.18
C VAL A 205 -8.62 -8.23 -1.97
N VAL A 206 -9.24 -7.10 -2.28
CA VAL A 206 -8.72 -5.75 -1.98
C VAL A 206 -9.67 -5.08 -1.00
N ILE A 207 -9.14 -4.65 0.14
CA ILE A 207 -9.86 -3.93 1.17
C ILE A 207 -9.35 -2.49 1.22
N GLY A 208 -10.21 -1.55 0.84
CA GLY A 208 -9.91 -0.12 0.87
C GLY A 208 -10.03 0.47 2.27
N LEU A 209 -9.04 1.29 2.64
CA LEU A 209 -9.05 2.10 3.85
C LEU A 209 -9.36 3.56 3.49
N PHE A 210 -10.02 4.27 4.39
CA PHE A 210 -10.13 5.72 4.30
C PHE A 210 -8.81 6.39 4.66
N CYS A 211 -8.46 7.43 3.91
CA CYS A 211 -7.26 8.21 4.11
C CYS A 211 -7.57 9.69 3.89
N ALA A 212 -7.17 10.54 4.82
CA ALA A 212 -7.19 11.99 4.66
C ALA A 212 -5.79 12.50 4.28
N ALA A 213 -4.77 12.10 5.04
CA ALA A 213 -3.37 12.42 4.79
C ALA A 213 -2.45 11.37 5.43
N ALA A 214 -1.22 11.31 4.93
CA ALA A 214 -0.11 10.57 5.54
C ALA A 214 1.07 11.53 5.73
N MET A 215 1.75 11.44 6.86
CA MET A 215 2.94 12.24 7.16
C MET A 215 4.19 11.63 6.53
N GLU A 216 5.27 12.42 6.51
CA GLU A 216 6.57 11.95 6.07
C GLU A 216 7.03 10.71 6.87
N PRO A 217 7.69 9.72 6.22
CA PRO A 217 8.12 8.48 6.88
C PRO A 217 9.00 8.67 8.11
N PHE A 218 9.66 9.82 8.22
CA PHE A 218 10.60 10.15 9.30
C PHE A 218 9.98 10.90 10.46
N VAL A 219 8.68 11.23 10.41
CA VAL A 219 8.04 12.09 11.41
C VAL A 219 8.16 11.55 12.83
N ALA A 220 8.15 10.22 13.02
CA ALA A 220 8.34 9.61 14.34
C ALA A 220 9.72 9.96 14.92
N ILE A 221 10.77 9.97 14.09
CA ILE A 221 12.13 10.37 14.48
C ILE A 221 12.14 11.84 14.89
N GLU A 222 11.59 12.71 14.05
CA GLU A 222 11.53 14.15 14.30
C GLU A 222 10.77 14.47 15.60
N MET A 223 9.62 13.83 15.82
CA MET A 223 8.84 13.96 17.04
C MET A 223 9.63 13.55 18.28
N MET A 224 10.40 12.47 18.22
CA MET A 224 11.24 12.02 19.33
C MET A 224 12.41 12.97 19.58
N GLU A 225 13.06 13.47 18.53
CA GLU A 225 14.14 14.45 18.63
C GLU A 225 13.65 15.74 19.31
N MET A 226 12.47 16.24 18.92
CA MET A 226 11.83 17.38 19.58
C MET A 226 11.55 17.14 21.06
N ARG A 227 11.25 15.89 21.44
CA ARG A 227 11.05 15.46 22.82
C ARG A 227 12.34 15.09 23.55
N LYS A 228 13.51 15.22 22.89
CA LYS A 228 14.82 14.80 23.40
C LYS A 228 14.87 13.30 23.77
N VAL A 229 14.11 12.48 23.05
CA VAL A 229 14.13 11.02 23.17
C VAL A 229 15.06 10.47 22.10
N ASN A 230 16.02 9.64 22.50
CA ASN A 230 16.89 8.95 21.55
C ASN A 230 16.13 7.83 20.85
N HIS A 231 15.80 8.00 19.57
CA HIS A 231 15.06 7.01 18.78
C HIS A 231 15.75 5.63 18.73
N LYS A 232 17.07 5.55 18.97
CA LYS A 232 17.82 4.29 19.00
C LYS A 232 17.54 3.44 20.25
N GLU A 233 16.94 4.02 21.27
CA GLU A 233 16.65 3.37 22.55
C GLU A 233 15.20 2.87 22.64
N ILE A 234 14.35 3.21 21.65
CA ILE A 234 12.93 2.85 21.71
C ILE A 234 12.71 1.40 21.28
N ILE A 235 11.86 0.70 22.03
CA ILE A 235 11.48 -0.70 21.75
C ILE A 235 10.22 -0.80 20.88
N ASN A 236 9.36 0.22 20.94
CA ASN A 236 8.08 0.25 20.25
C ASN A 236 7.63 1.70 20.04
N PHE A 237 6.82 1.93 19.03
CA PHE A 237 6.20 3.22 18.74
C PHE A 237 4.82 2.97 18.16
N ASN A 238 3.81 3.66 18.67
CA ASN A 238 2.47 3.67 18.10
C ASN A 238 1.99 5.12 18.00
N PHE A 239 1.23 5.42 16.95
CA PHE A 239 0.62 6.75 16.80
C PHE A 239 -0.63 6.94 17.67
N ARG A 240 -1.17 5.85 18.21
CA ARG A 240 -2.36 5.79 19.03
C ARG A 240 -2.12 4.77 20.14
N ASP A 241 -2.66 5.08 21.32
CA ASP A 241 -2.64 4.21 22.49
C ASP A 241 -3.61 3.03 22.34
#